data_AF-A0A7X8SXX7-F1
#
_entry.id   AF-A0A7X8SXX7-F1
#
_cell.length_a   1.000
_cell.length_b   1.000
_cell.length_c   1.000
_cell.angle_alpha   90.00
_cell.angle_beta   90.00
_cell.angle_gamma   90.00
#
_symmetry.space_group_name_H-M   'P 1'
#
loop_
_entity.id
_entity.type
_entity.pdbx_description
1 polymer ?
#
loop_
_entity_poly.entity_id
_entity_poly.type
_entity_poly.pdbx_seq_one_letter_code
_entity_poly.pdbx_strand_id
1 'polypeptide(L)'
;MTDRVPYREAIALQPAALKACLAAVSKRLETLDLEPVQAGPTVLVGIGASLYAAVAAAAQMRAQGLRAFALPGTDLYDPAIDAGNAYIAFSASGRSEEPAHAMELRPTAHSYGIAKADGTPISRVVRHMIPTESGADSGPNTTSYLGSLLTAALLADKAGRPSKADWSAIADRAESVLNATGAQADKAAKLLAGKKAIDCVGAGVAYGTAGYAALLIREAARVSAQDWDTLNFLHGPMEPNDRDSGVLLFGNGREVKLAQDLAGFGIPSVLVTSRTDVADADSLVVIHVPAFSDGIGDAILQAIPAQLLIATLSEDAGLPVCEFRYRQTDTKRDI
;
A
#
# COMPACT_ATOMS: atom_id res chain seq x y z
N MET A 1 -22.82 10.70 -1.17
CA MET A 1 -22.37 11.27 0.11
C MET A 1 -20.98 10.72 0.38
N THR A 2 -20.00 11.54 0.76
CA THR A 2 -18.64 11.06 0.99
C THR A 2 -18.60 10.32 2.32
N ASP A 3 -18.49 8.98 2.28
CA ASP A 3 -18.19 8.12 3.43
C ASP A 3 -16.76 8.33 3.94
N ARG A 4 -16.38 9.59 4.16
CA ARG A 4 -15.07 10.00 4.67
C ARG A 4 -15.15 10.19 6.17
N VAL A 5 -14.28 9.50 6.89
CA VAL A 5 -14.08 9.63 8.34
C VAL A 5 -12.67 10.19 8.62
N PRO A 6 -12.43 10.77 9.81
CA PRO A 6 -11.08 11.18 10.22
C PRO A 6 -10.04 10.07 10.08
N TYR A 7 -8.78 10.44 9.86
CA TYR A 7 -7.72 9.49 9.52
C TYR A 7 -7.54 8.38 10.57
N ARG A 8 -7.48 8.75 11.86
CA ARG A 8 -7.34 7.79 12.96
C ARG A 8 -8.57 6.89 13.13
N GLU A 9 -9.77 7.42 12.89
CA GLU A 9 -11.01 6.63 12.89
C GLU A 9 -11.00 5.60 11.75
N ALA A 10 -10.53 5.97 10.56
CA ALA A 10 -10.45 5.05 9.44
C ALA A 10 -9.46 3.89 9.68
N ILE A 11 -8.33 4.16 10.35
CA ILE A 11 -7.37 3.11 10.77
C ILE A 11 -8.07 2.11 11.70
N ALA A 12 -8.88 2.58 12.66
CA ALA A 12 -9.60 1.71 13.59
C ALA A 12 -10.64 0.81 12.90
N LEU A 13 -11.14 1.18 11.71
CA LEU A 13 -12.11 0.38 10.94
C LEU A 13 -11.47 -0.76 10.13
N GLN A 14 -10.13 -0.81 10.04
CA GLN A 14 -9.44 -1.75 9.15
C GLN A 14 -9.69 -3.23 9.42
N PRO A 15 -9.75 -3.73 10.67
CA PRO A 15 -10.08 -5.13 10.92
C PRO A 15 -11.46 -5.52 10.37
N ALA A 16 -12.46 -4.68 10.61
CA ALA A 16 -13.82 -4.89 10.09
C ALA A 16 -13.86 -4.80 8.55
N ALA A 17 -13.14 -3.84 7.97
CA ALA A 17 -13.03 -3.69 6.52
C ALA A 17 -12.36 -4.90 5.85
N LEU A 18 -11.30 -5.45 6.45
CA LEU A 18 -10.63 -6.67 5.96
C LEU A 18 -11.57 -7.88 6.00
N LYS A 19 -12.37 -8.02 7.07
CA LYS A 19 -13.37 -9.10 7.18
C LYS A 19 -14.44 -8.99 6.09
N ALA A 20 -14.99 -7.80 5.86
CA ALA A 20 -15.96 -7.56 4.79
C ALA A 20 -15.35 -7.81 3.41
N CYS A 21 -14.12 -7.33 3.19
CA CYS A 21 -13.39 -7.51 1.95
C CYS A 21 -13.11 -8.98 1.64
N LEU A 22 -12.65 -9.76 2.62
CA LEU A 22 -12.41 -11.20 2.44
C LEU A 22 -13.68 -11.90 1.96
N ALA A 23 -14.83 -11.64 2.59
CA ALA A 23 -16.10 -12.25 2.22
C ALA A 23 -16.55 -11.84 0.80
N ALA A 24 -16.51 -10.55 0.49
CA ALA A 24 -16.94 -10.02 -0.80
C ALA A 24 -16.05 -10.51 -1.96
N VAL A 25 -14.74 -10.43 -1.79
CA VAL A 25 -13.76 -10.81 -2.81
C VAL A 25 -13.75 -12.32 -3.02
N SER A 26 -13.75 -13.13 -1.96
CA SER A 26 -13.75 -14.60 -2.10
C SER A 26 -14.96 -15.06 -2.92
N LYS A 27 -16.16 -14.52 -2.62
CA LYS A 27 -17.37 -14.79 -3.39
C LYS A 27 -17.24 -14.34 -4.85
N ARG A 28 -16.67 -13.16 -5.10
CA ARG A 28 -16.47 -12.66 -6.47
C ARG A 28 -15.51 -13.55 -7.26
N LEU A 29 -14.45 -14.03 -6.60
CA LEU A 29 -13.44 -14.86 -7.23
C LEU A 29 -14.00 -16.21 -7.67
N GLU A 30 -14.98 -16.81 -6.99
CA GLU A 30 -15.60 -18.09 -7.39
C GLU A 30 -16.00 -18.14 -8.88
N THR A 31 -16.49 -17.02 -9.41
CA THR A 31 -17.01 -16.90 -10.78
C THR A 31 -16.09 -16.12 -11.73
N LEU A 32 -14.96 -15.61 -11.24
CA LEU A 32 -14.06 -14.79 -12.05
C LEU A 32 -13.11 -15.67 -12.87
N ASP A 33 -13.09 -15.42 -14.18
CA ASP A 33 -12.08 -16.00 -15.08
C ASP A 33 -10.75 -15.26 -14.91
N LEU A 34 -9.71 -16.03 -14.56
CA LEU A 34 -8.36 -15.55 -14.34
C LEU A 34 -7.35 -16.18 -15.30
N GLU A 35 -7.79 -16.95 -16.30
CA GLU A 35 -6.90 -17.48 -17.34
C GLU A 35 -6.04 -16.38 -18.00
N PRO A 36 -6.57 -15.18 -18.34
CA PRO A 36 -5.74 -14.11 -18.89
C PRO A 36 -4.64 -13.62 -17.94
N VAL A 37 -4.94 -13.57 -16.64
CA VAL A 37 -3.98 -13.18 -15.60
C VAL A 37 -2.87 -14.23 -15.44
N GLN A 38 -3.24 -15.52 -15.57
CA GLN A 38 -2.29 -16.65 -15.55
C GLN A 38 -1.38 -16.66 -16.77
N ALA A 39 -1.94 -16.42 -17.96
CA ALA A 39 -1.18 -16.37 -19.21
C ALA A 39 -0.15 -15.22 -19.20
N GLY A 40 -0.58 -14.04 -18.72
CA GLY A 40 0.24 -12.83 -18.63
C GLY A 40 0.86 -12.37 -19.97
N PRO A 41 1.76 -11.36 -19.96
CA PRO A 41 2.06 -10.48 -18.83
C PRO A 41 0.82 -9.75 -18.32
N THR A 42 0.70 -9.63 -17.00
CA THR A 42 -0.37 -8.90 -16.32
C THR A 42 0.17 -7.55 -15.88
N VAL A 43 -0.48 -6.48 -16.32
CA VAL A 43 -0.11 -5.10 -15.99
C VAL A 43 -1.06 -4.58 -14.92
N LEU A 44 -0.51 -4.16 -13.78
CA LEU A 44 -1.27 -3.60 -12.67
C LEU A 44 -1.15 -2.08 -12.76
N VAL A 45 -2.29 -1.39 -12.83
CA VAL A 45 -2.36 0.03 -13.13
C VAL A 45 -2.99 0.76 -11.97
N GLY A 46 -2.42 1.90 -11.57
CA GLY A 46 -3.00 2.72 -10.50
C GLY A 46 -2.42 4.13 -10.49
N ILE A 47 -2.87 4.92 -9.53
CA ILE A 47 -2.28 6.22 -9.19
C ILE A 47 -2.34 6.47 -7.69
N GLY A 48 -1.39 7.23 -7.14
CA GLY A 48 -1.27 7.49 -5.71
C GLY A 48 -1.18 6.17 -4.91
N ALA A 49 -1.94 6.06 -3.82
CA ALA A 49 -1.95 4.86 -2.98
C ALA A 49 -2.31 3.58 -3.77
N SER A 50 -3.16 3.70 -4.81
CA SER A 50 -3.52 2.58 -5.68
C SER A 50 -2.36 2.12 -6.58
N LEU A 51 -1.42 3.02 -6.95
CA LEU A 51 -0.19 2.61 -7.66
C LEU A 51 0.71 1.80 -6.73
N TYR A 52 0.87 2.23 -5.48
CA TYR A 52 1.71 1.48 -4.53
C TYR A 52 1.09 0.14 -4.12
N ALA A 53 -0.25 0.03 -4.10
CA ALA A 53 -0.93 -1.26 -4.02
C ALA A 53 -0.62 -2.15 -5.24
N ALA A 54 -0.62 -1.58 -6.45
CA ALA A 54 -0.22 -2.29 -7.67
C ALA A 54 1.25 -2.75 -7.63
N VAL A 55 2.18 -1.93 -7.10
CA VAL A 55 3.60 -2.30 -6.92
C VAL A 55 3.74 -3.50 -5.99
N ALA A 56 3.10 -3.47 -4.81
CA ALA A 56 3.10 -4.58 -3.87
C ALA A 56 2.48 -5.86 -4.48
N ALA A 57 1.35 -5.71 -5.16
CA ALA A 57 0.64 -6.79 -5.83
C ALA A 57 1.48 -7.43 -6.96
N ALA A 58 2.15 -6.62 -7.78
CA ALA A 58 3.00 -7.12 -8.86
C ALA A 58 4.19 -7.92 -8.30
N ALA A 59 4.80 -7.45 -7.20
CA ALA A 59 5.86 -8.20 -6.51
C ALA A 59 5.36 -9.54 -5.96
N GLN A 60 4.18 -9.56 -5.32
CA GLN A 60 3.54 -10.77 -4.83
C GLN A 60 3.25 -11.77 -5.97
N MET A 61 2.63 -11.29 -7.05
CA MET A 61 2.31 -12.10 -8.23
C MET A 61 3.57 -12.74 -8.84
N ARG A 62 4.68 -11.99 -8.94
CA ARG A 62 5.97 -12.53 -9.40
C ARG A 62 6.50 -13.62 -8.47
N ALA A 63 6.43 -13.43 -7.15
CA ALA A 63 6.83 -14.46 -6.19
C ALA A 63 5.99 -15.75 -6.33
N GLN A 64 4.75 -15.63 -6.81
CA GLN A 64 3.84 -16.73 -7.08
C GLN A 64 3.92 -17.27 -8.52
N GLY A 65 4.90 -16.83 -9.30
CA GLY A 65 5.20 -17.37 -10.64
C GLY A 65 4.43 -16.72 -11.78
N LEU A 66 3.71 -15.62 -11.53
CA LEU A 66 3.02 -14.86 -12.56
C LEU A 66 3.95 -13.80 -13.17
N ARG A 67 3.77 -13.52 -14.47
CA ARG A 67 4.48 -12.42 -15.14
C ARG A 67 3.73 -11.11 -14.89
N ALA A 68 4.08 -10.38 -13.83
CA ALA A 68 3.32 -9.20 -13.40
C ALA A 68 4.19 -7.96 -13.18
N PHE A 69 3.71 -6.80 -13.63
CA PHE A 69 4.39 -5.50 -13.54
C PHE A 69 3.41 -4.39 -13.18
N ALA A 70 3.85 -3.40 -12.40
CA ALA A 70 3.05 -2.23 -12.09
C ALA A 70 3.47 -1.06 -12.97
N LEU A 71 2.51 -0.31 -13.49
CA LEU A 71 2.73 0.92 -14.26
C LEU A 71 1.78 2.02 -13.76
N PRO A 72 2.21 3.29 -13.71
CA PRO A 72 1.28 4.40 -13.60
C PRO A 72 0.38 4.43 -14.84
N GLY A 73 -0.89 4.81 -14.68
CA GLY A 73 -1.84 4.84 -15.81
C GLY A 73 -1.38 5.70 -16.99
N THR A 74 -0.61 6.76 -16.70
CA THR A 74 -0.06 7.69 -17.70
C THR A 74 0.90 7.04 -18.67
N ASP A 75 1.63 5.99 -18.27
CA ASP A 75 2.57 5.27 -19.14
C ASP A 75 1.84 4.44 -20.21
N LEU A 76 0.52 4.35 -20.11
CA LEU A 76 -0.35 3.58 -20.99
C LEU A 76 -1.26 4.47 -21.84
N TYR A 77 -1.04 5.79 -21.89
CA TYR A 77 -1.88 6.70 -22.68
C TYR A 77 -1.66 6.59 -24.19
N ASP A 78 -0.56 5.99 -24.64
CA ASP A 78 -0.43 5.56 -26.03
C ASP A 78 -1.07 4.16 -26.18
N PRO A 79 -2.17 4.02 -26.95
CA PRO A 79 -2.81 2.72 -27.19
C PRO A 79 -1.93 1.75 -27.98
N ALA A 80 -0.86 2.22 -28.65
CA ALA A 80 0.09 1.35 -29.34
C ALA A 80 1.03 0.59 -28.39
N ILE A 81 1.08 0.98 -27.11
CA ILE A 81 1.89 0.28 -26.10
C ILE A 81 1.21 -1.04 -25.73
N ASP A 82 1.80 -2.13 -26.23
CA ASP A 82 1.51 -3.51 -25.83
C ASP A 82 2.29 -3.87 -24.54
N ALA A 83 1.74 -3.46 -23.39
CA ALA A 83 2.36 -3.70 -22.09
C ALA A 83 2.04 -5.09 -21.51
N GLY A 84 0.97 -5.73 -21.97
CA GLY A 84 0.55 -7.03 -21.46
C GLY A 84 -0.80 -7.51 -21.99
N ASN A 85 -1.09 -8.77 -21.65
CA ASN A 85 -2.28 -9.52 -22.06
C ASN A 85 -3.49 -9.28 -21.14
N ALA A 86 -3.23 -9.01 -19.86
CA ALA A 86 -4.25 -8.72 -18.85
C ALA A 86 -3.90 -7.44 -18.08
N TYR A 87 -4.92 -6.72 -17.64
CA TYR A 87 -4.77 -5.45 -16.94
C TYR A 87 -5.62 -5.44 -15.66
N ILE A 88 -5.02 -5.07 -14.54
CA ILE A 88 -5.72 -4.92 -13.25
C ILE A 88 -5.62 -3.46 -12.83
N ALA A 89 -6.72 -2.73 -12.97
CA ALA A 89 -6.82 -1.31 -12.64
C ALA A 89 -7.27 -1.11 -11.20
N PHE A 90 -6.43 -0.50 -10.38
CA PHE A 90 -6.69 -0.15 -8.99
C PHE A 90 -7.20 1.29 -8.91
N SER A 91 -8.40 1.47 -8.35
CA SER A 91 -8.93 2.79 -8.00
C SER A 91 -9.81 2.68 -6.77
N ALA A 92 -9.31 3.10 -5.61
CA ALA A 92 -10.05 3.02 -4.35
C ALA A 92 -11.48 3.57 -4.44
N SER A 93 -11.65 4.75 -5.06
CA SER A 93 -12.97 5.37 -5.26
C SER A 93 -13.69 4.91 -6.52
N GLY A 94 -13.03 4.16 -7.41
CA GLY A 94 -13.51 3.81 -8.75
C GLY A 94 -13.68 5.02 -9.70
N ARG A 95 -13.11 6.17 -9.34
CA ARG A 95 -13.30 7.46 -10.05
C ARG A 95 -11.99 8.04 -10.60
N SER A 96 -10.82 7.46 -10.33
CA SER A 96 -9.55 8.04 -10.79
C SER A 96 -9.50 8.08 -12.31
N GLU A 97 -9.11 9.24 -12.87
CA GLU A 97 -9.07 9.44 -14.32
C GLU A 97 -8.03 8.55 -14.98
N GLU A 98 -6.82 8.52 -14.43
CA GLU A 98 -5.64 7.95 -15.07
C GLU A 98 -5.74 6.43 -15.32
N PRO A 99 -6.08 5.58 -14.31
CA PRO A 99 -6.29 4.16 -14.59
C PRO A 99 -7.53 3.92 -15.46
N ALA A 100 -8.57 4.75 -15.38
CA ALA A 100 -9.77 4.57 -16.20
C ALA A 100 -9.50 4.89 -17.68
N HIS A 101 -8.79 5.98 -17.95
CA HIS A 101 -8.39 6.38 -19.30
C HIS A 101 -7.48 5.32 -19.96
N ALA A 102 -6.52 4.79 -19.20
CA ALA A 102 -5.66 3.70 -19.68
C ALA A 102 -6.46 2.46 -20.12
N MET A 103 -7.57 2.16 -19.45
CA MET A 103 -8.47 1.04 -19.82
C MET A 103 -9.39 1.38 -21.00
N GLU A 104 -9.89 2.62 -21.10
CA GLU A 104 -10.70 3.06 -22.25
C GLU A 104 -9.96 2.93 -23.58
N LEU A 105 -8.66 3.22 -23.57
CA LEU A 105 -7.79 3.09 -24.74
C LEU A 105 -7.54 1.63 -25.13
N ARG A 106 -8.00 0.66 -24.33
CA ARG A 106 -7.81 -0.78 -24.50
C ARG A 106 -9.13 -1.55 -24.34
N PRO A 107 -10.17 -1.25 -25.13
CA PRO A 107 -11.51 -1.82 -24.94
C PRO A 107 -11.57 -3.34 -25.19
N THR A 108 -10.57 -3.90 -25.87
CA THR A 108 -10.46 -5.34 -26.16
C THR A 108 -9.60 -6.10 -25.15
N ALA A 109 -8.91 -5.42 -24.24
CA ALA A 109 -8.02 -6.06 -23.29
C ALA A 109 -8.79 -6.83 -22.21
N HIS A 110 -8.16 -7.90 -21.68
CA HIS A 110 -8.67 -8.57 -20.49
C HIS A 110 -8.45 -7.67 -19.28
N SER A 111 -9.48 -6.96 -18.85
CA SER A 111 -9.37 -5.93 -17.81
C SER A 111 -10.20 -6.25 -16.57
N TYR A 112 -9.59 -5.99 -15.41
CA TYR A 112 -10.16 -6.18 -14.09
C TYR A 112 -10.07 -4.86 -13.33
N GLY A 113 -11.14 -4.43 -12.68
CA GLY A 113 -11.14 -3.25 -11.81
C GLY A 113 -11.23 -3.65 -10.34
N ILE A 114 -10.35 -3.08 -9.52
CA ILE A 114 -10.39 -3.18 -8.06
C ILE A 114 -10.76 -1.81 -7.51
N ALA A 115 -11.93 -1.73 -6.88
CA ALA A 115 -12.46 -0.52 -6.27
C ALA A 115 -13.28 -0.87 -5.03
N LYS A 116 -13.52 0.10 -4.15
CA LYS A 116 -14.34 -0.11 -2.95
C LYS A 116 -15.74 -0.66 -3.26
N ALA A 117 -16.35 -0.17 -4.34
CA ALA A 117 -17.69 -0.56 -4.76
C ALA A 117 -17.74 -0.76 -6.28
N ASP A 118 -18.71 -1.54 -6.72
CA ASP A 118 -19.09 -1.65 -8.13
C ASP A 118 -19.99 -0.47 -8.55
N GLY A 119 -20.37 -0.40 -9.82
CA GLY A 119 -21.19 0.68 -10.39
C GLY A 119 -20.49 2.04 -10.39
N THR A 120 -19.16 2.07 -10.25
CA THR A 120 -18.36 3.30 -10.29
C THR A 120 -17.87 3.59 -11.71
N PRO A 121 -17.37 4.79 -12.03
CA PRO A 121 -16.91 5.11 -13.39
C PRO A 121 -15.93 4.08 -13.99
N ILE A 122 -15.02 3.51 -13.20
CA ILE A 122 -14.10 2.47 -13.67
C ILE A 122 -14.83 1.19 -14.10
N SER A 123 -16.00 0.87 -13.54
CA SER A 123 -16.83 -0.27 -13.94
C SER A 123 -17.29 -0.20 -15.40
N ARG A 124 -17.28 0.99 -16.01
CA ARG A 124 -17.69 1.20 -17.41
C ARG A 124 -16.60 0.83 -18.41
N VAL A 125 -15.34 0.75 -17.97
CA VAL A 125 -14.17 0.68 -18.84
C VAL A 125 -13.35 -0.59 -18.61
N VAL A 126 -13.68 -1.38 -17.60
CA VAL A 126 -13.11 -2.70 -17.35
C VAL A 126 -14.13 -3.81 -17.61
N ARG A 127 -13.66 -4.99 -18.00
CA ARG A 127 -14.52 -6.15 -18.27
C ARG A 127 -15.06 -6.81 -17.01
N HIS A 128 -14.27 -6.81 -15.94
CA HIS A 128 -14.63 -7.45 -14.68
C HIS A 128 -14.36 -6.55 -13.48
N MET A 129 -15.40 -6.25 -12.70
CA MET A 129 -15.23 -5.57 -11.42
C MET A 129 -15.06 -6.53 -10.26
N ILE A 130 -14.22 -6.12 -9.31
CA ILE A 130 -13.95 -6.79 -8.04
C ILE A 130 -14.15 -5.75 -6.92
N PRO A 131 -15.38 -5.61 -6.40
CA PRO A 131 -15.66 -4.69 -5.31
C PRO A 131 -15.02 -5.20 -4.01
N THR A 132 -14.24 -4.34 -3.34
CA THR A 132 -13.56 -4.71 -2.09
C THR A 132 -14.46 -4.57 -0.87
N GLU A 133 -15.60 -3.87 -0.96
CA GLU A 133 -16.52 -3.64 0.17
C GLU A 133 -15.81 -3.14 1.44
N SER A 134 -14.74 -2.34 1.27
CA SER A 134 -13.87 -1.92 2.38
C SER A 134 -14.47 -0.83 3.28
N GLY A 135 -15.73 -0.44 3.04
CA GLY A 135 -16.47 0.50 3.88
C GLY A 135 -15.96 1.95 3.89
N ALA A 136 -16.25 2.66 4.99
CA ALA A 136 -15.79 4.04 5.17
C ALA A 136 -14.27 4.13 5.13
N ASP A 137 -13.76 5.27 4.67
CA ASP A 137 -12.32 5.49 4.47
C ASP A 137 -11.96 6.93 4.84
N SER A 138 -10.68 7.25 4.89
CA SER A 138 -10.17 8.62 5.14
C SER A 138 -9.79 9.34 3.86
N GLY A 139 -9.31 10.59 3.99
CA GLY A 139 -8.72 11.36 2.89
C GLY A 139 -7.49 10.66 2.31
N PRO A 140 -6.38 10.57 3.06
CA PRO A 140 -5.34 9.57 2.83
C PRO A 140 -5.98 8.18 2.96
N ASN A 141 -5.91 7.35 1.93
CA ASN A 141 -6.63 6.07 1.91
C ASN A 141 -6.07 5.11 2.98
N THR A 142 -6.93 4.45 3.75
CA THR A 142 -6.57 3.46 4.78
C THR A 142 -7.25 2.12 4.51
N THR A 143 -8.56 2.02 4.74
CA THR A 143 -9.34 0.77 4.60
C THR A 143 -9.33 0.27 3.16
N SER A 144 -9.45 1.17 2.18
CA SER A 144 -9.43 0.81 0.76
C SER A 144 -8.05 0.39 0.27
N TYR A 145 -6.96 0.88 0.87
CA TYR A 145 -5.62 0.42 0.56
C TYR A 145 -5.43 -1.03 1.01
N LEU A 146 -5.80 -1.35 2.25
CA LEU A 146 -5.72 -2.74 2.75
C LEU A 146 -6.67 -3.68 2.00
N GLY A 147 -7.88 -3.22 1.65
CA GLY A 147 -8.81 -3.98 0.80
C GLY A 147 -8.24 -4.27 -0.58
N SER A 148 -7.50 -3.33 -1.17
CA SER A 148 -6.80 -3.52 -2.45
C SER A 148 -5.70 -4.57 -2.35
N LEU A 149 -4.87 -4.52 -1.28
CA LEU A 149 -3.82 -5.51 -1.04
C LEU A 149 -4.41 -6.91 -0.80
N LEU A 150 -5.45 -7.04 0.02
CA LEU A 150 -6.12 -8.33 0.25
C LEU A 150 -6.73 -8.88 -1.04
N THR A 151 -7.36 -8.03 -1.84
CA THR A 151 -7.90 -8.43 -3.14
C THR A 151 -6.81 -8.96 -4.07
N ALA A 152 -5.68 -8.25 -4.15
CA ALA A 152 -4.53 -8.67 -4.94
C ALA A 152 -3.93 -10.00 -4.44
N ALA A 153 -3.89 -10.20 -3.12
CA ALA A 153 -3.40 -11.43 -2.52
C ALA A 153 -4.25 -12.64 -2.92
N LEU A 154 -5.58 -12.52 -2.82
CA LEU A 154 -6.51 -13.59 -3.17
C LEU A 154 -6.51 -13.87 -4.68
N LEU A 155 -6.37 -12.84 -5.52
CA LEU A 155 -6.17 -12.99 -6.96
C LEU A 155 -4.89 -13.75 -7.28
N ALA A 156 -3.78 -13.39 -6.64
CA ALA A 156 -2.49 -14.01 -6.88
C ALA A 156 -2.44 -15.45 -6.34
N ASP A 157 -3.13 -15.76 -5.25
CA ASP A 157 -3.32 -17.14 -4.75
C ASP A 157 -4.15 -18.00 -5.70
N LYS A 158 -5.19 -17.44 -6.32
CA LYS A 158 -6.04 -18.16 -7.26
C LYS A 158 -5.37 -18.36 -8.62
N ALA A 159 -4.66 -17.33 -9.12
CA ALA A 159 -4.02 -17.38 -10.43
C ALA A 159 -2.64 -18.05 -10.39
N GLY A 160 -1.82 -17.76 -9.39
CA GLY A 160 -0.44 -18.24 -9.27
C GLY A 160 -0.28 -19.45 -8.35
N ARG A 161 0.94 -19.66 -7.86
CA ARG A 161 1.23 -20.64 -6.80
C ARG A 161 0.62 -20.16 -5.47
N PRO A 162 -0.24 -20.95 -4.80
CA PRO A 162 -0.87 -20.52 -3.54
C PRO A 162 0.13 -20.19 -2.44
N SER A 163 -0.12 -19.11 -1.70
CA SER A 163 0.71 -18.65 -0.56
C SER A 163 0.61 -19.55 0.68
N LYS A 164 -0.42 -20.41 0.74
CA LYS A 164 -0.82 -21.19 1.94
C LYS A 164 -1.16 -20.33 3.17
N ALA A 165 -1.31 -19.02 3.00
CA ALA A 165 -1.74 -18.14 4.08
C ALA A 165 -3.18 -18.45 4.50
N ASP A 166 -3.44 -18.41 5.81
CA ASP A 166 -4.81 -18.50 6.33
C ASP A 166 -5.46 -17.12 6.32
N TRP A 167 -5.97 -16.73 5.14
CA TRP A 167 -6.65 -15.44 4.97
C TRP A 167 -7.85 -15.26 5.89
N SER A 168 -8.44 -16.32 6.43
CA SER A 168 -9.54 -16.18 7.40
C SER A 168 -9.11 -15.50 8.71
N ALA A 169 -7.82 -15.59 9.06
CA ALA A 169 -7.25 -14.98 10.25
C ALA A 169 -6.78 -13.52 10.03
N ILE A 170 -6.80 -12.98 8.80
CA ILE A 170 -6.17 -11.67 8.52
C ILE A 170 -6.80 -10.51 9.31
N ALA A 171 -8.12 -10.55 9.51
CA ALA A 171 -8.84 -9.51 10.27
C ALA A 171 -8.44 -9.53 11.76
N ASP A 172 -8.43 -10.71 12.38
CA ASP A 172 -8.06 -10.88 13.79
C ASP A 172 -6.58 -10.54 14.03
N ARG A 173 -5.72 -10.85 13.04
CA ARG A 173 -4.30 -10.44 13.04
C ARG A 173 -4.15 -8.93 12.92
N ALA A 174 -4.92 -8.28 12.06
CA ALA A 174 -4.93 -6.82 11.94
C ALA A 174 -5.39 -6.15 13.24
N GLU A 175 -6.44 -6.66 13.89
CA GLU A 175 -6.88 -6.18 15.20
C GLU A 175 -5.79 -6.33 16.28
N SER A 176 -5.13 -7.49 16.30
CA SER A 176 -4.02 -7.74 17.22
C SER A 176 -2.86 -6.75 17.02
N VAL A 177 -2.48 -6.49 15.76
CA VAL A 177 -1.41 -5.53 15.42
C VAL A 177 -1.81 -4.10 15.77
N LEU A 178 -3.05 -3.70 15.45
CA LEU A 178 -3.60 -2.39 15.78
C LEU A 178 -3.50 -2.12 17.30
N ASN A 179 -3.91 -3.09 18.11
CA ASN A 179 -3.90 -2.98 19.57
C ASN A 179 -2.48 -3.01 20.17
N ALA A 180 -1.56 -3.78 19.58
CA ALA A 180 -0.23 -4.01 20.14
C ALA A 180 0.80 -2.94 19.76
N THR A 181 0.63 -2.24 18.62
CA THR A 181 1.70 -1.40 18.06
C THR A 181 1.55 0.09 18.33
N GLY A 182 0.42 0.56 18.87
CA GLY A 182 0.14 1.99 19.08
C GLY A 182 1.23 2.73 19.87
N ALA A 183 1.62 2.21 21.04
CA ALA A 183 2.64 2.85 21.87
C ALA A 183 4.01 2.96 21.16
N GLN A 184 4.37 1.95 20.37
CA GLN A 184 5.64 1.94 19.64
C GLN A 184 5.57 2.84 18.39
N ALA A 185 4.41 2.93 17.74
CA ALA A 185 4.16 3.88 16.68
C ALA A 185 4.25 5.33 17.18
N ASP A 186 3.75 5.64 18.37
CA ASP A 186 3.90 6.96 19.00
C ASP A 186 5.36 7.28 19.35
N LYS A 187 6.11 6.27 19.82
CA LYS A 187 7.56 6.42 20.05
C LYS A 187 8.30 6.73 18.74
N ALA A 188 7.94 6.03 17.67
CA ALA A 188 8.50 6.25 16.34
C ALA A 188 8.14 7.63 15.78
N ALA A 189 6.90 8.11 15.98
CA ALA A 189 6.48 9.44 15.60
C ALA A 189 7.31 10.51 16.33
N LYS A 190 7.56 10.36 17.64
CA LYS A 190 8.44 11.27 18.39
C LYS A 190 9.87 11.31 17.86
N LEU A 191 10.42 10.17 17.45
CA LEU A 191 11.76 10.11 16.86
C LEU A 191 11.82 10.87 15.51
N LEU A 192 10.76 10.79 14.72
CA LEU A 192 10.65 11.42 13.40
C LEU A 192 10.02 12.83 13.43
N ALA A 193 9.61 13.33 14.60
CA ALA A 193 9.03 14.65 14.73
C ALA A 193 10.04 15.75 14.36
N GLY A 194 9.58 16.72 13.56
CA GLY A 194 10.39 17.88 13.13
C GLY A 194 11.46 17.57 12.09
N LYS A 195 11.54 16.34 11.55
CA LYS A 195 12.47 16.01 10.47
C LYS A 195 12.06 16.70 9.17
N LYS A 196 13.06 17.15 8.41
CA LYS A 196 12.87 17.91 7.16
C LYS A 196 12.43 17.00 6.01
N ALA A 197 12.90 15.75 6.03
CA ALA A 197 12.54 14.71 5.08
C ALA A 197 12.53 13.34 5.75
N ILE A 198 11.70 12.43 5.24
CA ILE A 198 11.63 11.03 5.69
C ILE A 198 11.69 10.11 4.47
N ASP A 199 12.79 9.37 4.30
CA ASP A 199 12.86 8.32 3.29
C ASP A 199 12.16 7.05 3.78
N CYS A 200 11.43 6.37 2.89
CA CYS A 200 10.77 5.10 3.18
C CYS A 200 11.43 3.99 2.36
N VAL A 201 11.86 2.92 3.02
CA VAL A 201 12.71 1.89 2.39
C VAL A 201 12.13 0.50 2.56
N GLY A 202 12.09 -0.27 1.49
CA GLY A 202 11.70 -1.68 1.53
C GLY A 202 11.97 -2.37 0.21
N ALA A 203 11.97 -3.70 0.19
CA ALA A 203 12.21 -4.49 -1.02
C ALA A 203 11.00 -5.35 -1.41
N GLY A 204 10.83 -5.61 -2.71
CA GLY A 204 9.78 -6.48 -3.22
C GLY A 204 8.38 -5.97 -2.87
N VAL A 205 7.60 -6.76 -2.12
CA VAL A 205 6.27 -6.32 -1.64
C VAL A 205 6.40 -5.12 -0.70
N ALA A 206 7.40 -5.12 0.18
CA ALA A 206 7.62 -4.04 1.15
C ALA A 206 8.02 -2.72 0.47
N TYR A 207 8.53 -2.76 -0.77
CA TYR A 207 8.75 -1.54 -1.57
C TYR A 207 7.42 -0.82 -1.87
N GLY A 208 6.35 -1.56 -2.15
CA GLY A 208 5.00 -0.98 -2.28
C GLY A 208 4.52 -0.36 -0.96
N THR A 209 4.76 -1.01 0.18
CA THR A 209 4.46 -0.44 1.51
C THR A 209 5.25 0.84 1.79
N ALA A 210 6.53 0.87 1.43
CA ALA A 210 7.39 2.05 1.57
C ALA A 210 6.87 3.22 0.73
N GLY A 211 6.51 2.97 -0.53
CA GLY A 211 5.84 3.94 -1.42
C GLY A 211 4.55 4.50 -0.84
N TYR A 212 3.69 3.63 -0.33
CA TYR A 212 2.46 4.03 0.33
C TYR A 212 2.72 4.88 1.59
N ALA A 213 3.68 4.49 2.44
CA ALA A 213 4.04 5.27 3.62
C ALA A 213 4.60 6.65 3.26
N ALA A 214 5.48 6.74 2.26
CA ALA A 214 6.03 8.01 1.78
C ALA A 214 4.91 8.94 1.27
N LEU A 215 3.96 8.41 0.51
CA LEU A 215 2.79 9.17 0.07
C LEU A 215 1.99 9.72 1.26
N LEU A 216 1.68 8.88 2.24
CA LEU A 216 0.89 9.26 3.41
C LEU A 216 1.59 10.30 4.29
N ILE A 217 2.92 10.21 4.45
CA ILE A 217 3.71 11.23 5.15
C ILE A 217 3.53 12.60 4.48
N ARG A 218 3.55 12.64 3.14
CA ARG A 218 3.33 13.88 2.37
C ARG A 218 1.90 14.39 2.50
N GLU A 219 0.93 13.48 2.45
CA GLU A 219 -0.50 13.78 2.46
C GLU A 219 -1.00 14.25 3.83
N ALA A 220 -0.62 13.54 4.89
CA ALA A 220 -1.11 13.76 6.25
C ALA A 220 -0.21 14.74 7.02
N ALA A 221 1.09 14.43 7.12
CA ALA A 221 2.03 15.18 7.95
C ALA A 221 2.71 16.36 7.22
N ARG A 222 2.57 16.46 5.89
CA ARG A 222 3.20 17.48 5.03
C ARG A 222 4.72 17.54 5.14
N VAL A 223 5.34 16.39 5.40
CA VAL A 223 6.80 16.24 5.41
C VAL A 223 7.25 15.73 4.03
N SER A 224 8.40 16.19 3.54
CA SER A 224 8.98 15.64 2.32
C SER A 224 9.29 14.17 2.54
N ALA A 225 8.81 13.28 1.67
CA ALA A 225 9.10 11.87 1.76
C ALA A 225 9.22 11.26 0.38
N GLN A 226 10.05 10.23 0.29
CA GLN A 226 10.36 9.50 -0.93
C GLN A 226 10.54 8.02 -0.59
N ASP A 227 10.10 7.15 -1.49
CA ASP A 227 10.31 5.71 -1.37
C ASP A 227 11.52 5.22 -2.16
N TRP A 228 12.16 4.17 -1.64
CA TRP A 228 13.31 3.53 -2.26
C TRP A 228 13.26 2.01 -2.10
N ASP A 229 13.63 1.30 -3.17
CA ASP A 229 14.03 -0.09 -3.04
C ASP A 229 15.29 -0.17 -2.15
N THR A 230 15.32 -1.14 -1.24
CA THR A 230 16.39 -1.27 -0.23
C THR A 230 17.79 -1.26 -0.81
N LEU A 231 18.04 -1.97 -1.92
CA LEU A 231 19.37 -2.03 -2.49
C LEU A 231 19.67 -0.77 -3.29
N ASN A 232 18.71 -0.23 -4.04
CA ASN A 232 18.89 1.05 -4.72
C ASN A 232 19.17 2.21 -3.75
N PHE A 233 18.56 2.19 -2.55
CA PHE A 233 18.81 3.21 -1.52
C PHE A 233 20.29 3.30 -1.14
N LEU A 234 20.98 2.16 -1.10
CA LEU A 234 22.41 2.06 -0.77
C LEU A 234 23.32 2.63 -1.88
N HIS A 235 22.79 2.89 -3.08
CA HIS A 235 23.56 3.32 -4.24
C HIS A 235 23.47 4.83 -4.51
N GLY A 236 23.38 5.63 -3.45
CA GLY A 236 23.37 7.10 -3.52
C GLY A 236 22.19 7.78 -2.83
N PRO A 237 20.95 7.28 -2.90
CA PRO A 237 19.82 7.93 -2.23
C PRO A 237 19.97 8.07 -0.72
N MET A 238 20.76 7.22 -0.07
CA MET A 238 21.07 7.33 1.35
C MET A 238 21.93 8.56 1.70
N GLU A 239 22.79 9.03 0.80
CA GLU A 239 23.83 10.03 1.09
C GLU A 239 23.34 11.37 1.67
N PRO A 240 22.17 11.92 1.30
CA PRO A 240 21.66 13.16 1.89
C PRO A 240 21.14 13.00 3.33
N ASN A 241 21.01 11.77 3.85
CA ASN A 241 20.45 11.55 5.17
C ASN A 241 21.44 11.92 6.28
N ASP A 242 20.91 12.62 7.28
CA ASP A 242 21.64 13.01 8.47
C ASP A 242 20.68 13.06 9.69
N ARG A 243 21.11 13.68 10.79
CA ARG A 243 20.28 13.81 12.00
C ARG A 243 18.99 14.62 11.82
N ASP A 244 18.89 15.44 10.77
CA ASP A 244 17.74 16.29 10.47
C ASP A 244 16.74 15.60 9.50
N SER A 245 17.09 14.46 8.92
CA SER A 245 16.18 13.57 8.19
C SER A 245 15.79 12.36 9.04
N GLY A 246 14.94 11.51 8.50
CA GLY A 246 14.65 10.21 9.09
C GLY A 246 14.42 9.13 8.03
N VAL A 247 14.48 7.87 8.45
CA VAL A 247 14.27 6.73 7.56
C VAL A 247 13.27 5.75 8.18
N LEU A 248 12.22 5.41 7.45
CA LEU A 248 11.22 4.40 7.82
C LEU A 248 11.43 3.15 6.96
N LEU A 249 11.84 2.05 7.58
CA LEU A 249 12.22 0.81 6.90
C LEU A 249 11.21 -0.30 7.14
N PHE A 250 10.94 -1.11 6.11
CA PHE A 250 10.05 -2.26 6.15
C PHE A 250 10.80 -3.51 5.68
N GLY A 251 11.03 -4.47 6.57
CA GLY A 251 11.61 -5.74 6.14
C GLY A 251 12.26 -6.57 7.24
N ASN A 252 12.67 -7.78 6.84
CA ASN A 252 13.30 -8.78 7.72
C ASN A 252 14.74 -9.09 7.29
N GLY A 253 15.18 -8.57 6.14
CA GLY A 253 16.45 -8.89 5.50
C GLY A 253 17.48 -7.78 5.66
N ARG A 254 17.93 -7.22 4.52
CA ARG A 254 18.97 -6.18 4.46
C ARG A 254 18.55 -4.91 5.20
N GLU A 255 17.26 -4.65 5.31
CA GLU A 255 16.65 -3.50 5.99
C GLU A 255 16.99 -3.46 7.47
N VAL A 256 17.10 -4.62 8.13
CA VAL A 256 17.43 -4.71 9.56
C VAL A 256 18.84 -4.19 9.81
N LYS A 257 19.80 -4.67 9.03
CA LYS A 257 21.19 -4.20 9.10
C LYS A 257 21.28 -2.73 8.72
N LEU A 258 20.51 -2.30 7.72
CA LEU A 258 20.49 -0.89 7.28
C LEU A 258 19.97 0.02 8.40
N ALA A 259 18.89 -0.34 9.08
CA ALA A 259 18.35 0.43 10.20
C ALA A 259 19.37 0.56 11.35
N GLN A 260 20.11 -0.51 11.65
CA GLN A 260 21.19 -0.48 12.64
C GLN A 260 22.37 0.40 12.21
N ASP A 261 22.76 0.33 10.93
CA ASP A 261 23.85 1.15 10.38
C ASP A 261 23.48 2.64 10.41
N LEU A 262 22.29 3.00 9.92
CA LEU A 262 21.76 4.36 9.95
C LEU A 262 21.71 4.93 11.37
N ALA A 263 21.19 4.14 12.31
CA ALA A 263 21.18 4.54 13.71
C ALA A 263 22.60 4.73 14.29
N GLY A 264 23.56 3.88 13.89
CA GLY A 264 24.97 4.02 14.22
C GLY A 264 25.62 5.30 13.65
N PHE A 265 25.09 5.81 12.54
CA PHE A 265 25.47 7.12 11.97
C PHE A 265 24.72 8.29 12.62
N GLY A 266 23.84 8.03 13.60
CA GLY A 266 23.00 9.04 14.25
C GLY A 266 21.82 9.51 13.40
N ILE A 267 21.43 8.72 12.39
CA ILE A 267 20.27 9.00 11.53
C ILE A 267 19.02 8.37 12.18
N PRO A 268 18.01 9.18 12.55
CA PRO A 268 16.75 8.71 13.11
C PRO A 268 16.08 7.67 12.21
N SER A 269 15.97 6.44 12.70
CA SER A 269 15.50 5.29 11.93
C SER A 269 14.36 4.59 12.64
N VAL A 270 13.34 4.20 11.89
CA VAL A 270 12.22 3.37 12.37
C VAL A 270 12.21 2.09 11.54
N LEU A 271 12.28 0.93 12.19
CA LEU A 271 12.23 -0.37 11.52
C LEU A 271 10.92 -1.08 11.85
N VAL A 272 10.09 -1.36 10.85
CA VAL A 272 8.94 -2.25 10.94
C VAL A 272 9.37 -3.64 10.47
N THR A 273 9.33 -4.64 11.36
CA THR A 273 9.88 -5.98 11.09
C THR A 273 9.15 -7.08 11.86
N SER A 274 9.20 -8.31 11.36
CA SER A 274 8.74 -9.50 12.10
C SER A 274 9.84 -10.15 12.94
N ARG A 275 11.09 -9.71 12.78
CA ARG A 275 12.20 -10.17 13.61
C ARG A 275 12.06 -9.71 15.05
N THR A 276 12.29 -10.62 15.99
CA THR A 276 12.19 -10.39 17.44
C THR A 276 13.54 -10.25 18.12
N ASP A 277 14.64 -10.38 17.38
CA ASP A 277 16.02 -10.30 17.87
C ASP A 277 16.66 -8.91 17.68
N VAL A 278 15.85 -7.92 17.29
CA VAL A 278 16.27 -6.52 17.11
C VAL A 278 15.54 -5.68 18.15
N ALA A 279 16.25 -4.80 18.82
CA ALA A 279 15.69 -3.91 19.85
C ALA A 279 15.92 -2.45 19.49
N ASP A 280 15.23 -1.57 20.21
CA ASP A 280 15.45 -0.12 20.13
C ASP A 280 16.89 0.27 20.47
N ALA A 281 17.33 1.39 19.91
CA ALA A 281 18.58 2.08 20.23
C ALA A 281 18.37 3.60 20.18
N ASP A 282 19.40 4.40 20.49
CA ASP A 282 19.29 5.86 20.60
C ASP A 282 18.66 6.54 19.38
N SER A 283 19.01 6.09 18.17
CA SER A 283 18.44 6.57 16.89
C SER A 283 17.64 5.50 16.16
N LEU A 284 17.17 4.46 16.86
CA LEU A 284 16.38 3.37 16.28
C LEU A 284 15.15 3.05 17.13
N VAL A 285 13.97 3.13 16.51
CA VAL A 285 12.74 2.54 17.06
C VAL A 285 12.34 1.33 16.22
N VAL A 286 12.16 0.18 16.86
CA VAL A 286 11.74 -1.07 16.21
C VAL A 286 10.28 -1.34 16.52
N ILE A 287 9.45 -1.47 15.49
CA ILE A 287 8.05 -1.87 15.62
C ILE A 287 7.93 -3.33 15.16
N HIS A 288 7.68 -4.22 16.13
CA HIS A 288 7.48 -5.64 15.85
C HIS A 288 6.07 -5.92 15.34
N VAL A 289 5.98 -6.50 14.15
CA VAL A 289 4.73 -6.97 13.53
C VAL A 289 4.88 -8.46 13.24
N PRO A 290 4.12 -9.36 13.91
CA PRO A 290 4.24 -10.80 13.67
C PRO A 290 4.06 -11.17 12.21
N ALA A 291 4.92 -12.06 11.71
CA ALA A 291 4.81 -12.59 10.35
C ALA A 291 3.47 -13.31 10.13
N PHE A 292 2.95 -13.24 8.91
CA PHE A 292 1.69 -13.87 8.53
C PHE A 292 1.84 -14.77 7.30
N SER A 293 2.49 -14.27 6.24
CA SER A 293 2.56 -14.98 4.95
C SER A 293 3.90 -14.84 4.21
N ASP A 294 4.86 -14.09 4.76
CA ASP A 294 6.11 -13.71 4.07
C ASP A 294 5.83 -13.15 2.66
N GLY A 295 5.08 -12.03 2.61
CA GLY A 295 4.62 -11.42 1.36
C GLY A 295 3.58 -10.32 1.59
N ILE A 296 2.57 -10.24 0.73
CA ILE A 296 1.54 -9.20 0.78
C ILE A 296 0.70 -9.21 2.07
N GLY A 297 0.53 -10.35 2.73
CA GLY A 297 -0.14 -10.39 4.02
C GLY A 297 0.65 -9.69 5.13
N ASP A 298 1.98 -9.77 5.10
CA ASP A 298 2.83 -8.99 6.01
C ASP A 298 2.75 -7.50 5.68
N ALA A 299 2.70 -7.14 4.38
CA ALA A 299 2.50 -5.74 3.97
C ALA A 299 1.16 -5.16 4.46
N ILE A 300 0.08 -5.95 4.47
CA ILE A 300 -1.21 -5.56 5.04
C ILE A 300 -1.05 -5.22 6.53
N LEU A 301 -0.38 -6.08 7.29
CA LEU A 301 -0.21 -5.88 8.74
C LEU A 301 0.77 -4.75 9.06
N GLN A 302 1.86 -4.61 8.31
CA GLN A 302 2.89 -3.59 8.52
C GLN A 302 2.43 -2.18 8.15
N ALA A 303 1.44 -2.04 7.28
CA ALA A 303 0.85 -0.74 6.96
C ALA A 303 0.13 -0.10 8.17
N ILE A 304 -0.41 -0.90 9.09
CA ILE A 304 -1.17 -0.42 10.26
C ILE A 304 -0.30 0.44 11.19
N PRO A 305 0.84 -0.04 11.73
CA PRO A 305 1.69 0.79 12.57
C PRO A 305 2.28 1.99 11.84
N ALA A 306 2.55 1.88 10.53
CA ALA A 306 2.99 3.02 9.74
C ALA A 306 1.90 4.11 9.68
N GLN A 307 0.64 3.73 9.47
CA GLN A 307 -0.48 4.67 9.49
C GLN A 307 -0.68 5.30 10.87
N LEU A 308 -0.54 4.52 11.96
CA LEU A 308 -0.62 5.04 13.33
C LEU A 308 0.48 6.07 13.61
N LEU A 309 1.72 5.77 13.23
CA LEU A 309 2.87 6.68 13.32
C LEU A 309 2.57 7.98 12.56
N ILE A 310 2.12 7.85 11.31
CA ILE A 310 1.81 9.01 10.45
C ILE A 310 0.64 9.82 10.99
N ALA A 311 -0.36 9.16 11.60
CA ALA A 311 -1.48 9.85 12.24
C ALA A 311 -0.97 10.72 13.40
N THR A 312 -0.05 10.19 14.22
CA THR A 312 0.56 10.94 15.31
C THR A 312 1.42 12.10 14.80
N LEU A 313 2.22 11.90 13.74
CA LEU A 313 2.94 13.01 13.08
C LEU A 313 1.99 14.09 12.54
N SER A 314 0.88 13.68 11.94
CA SER A 314 -0.14 14.60 11.40
C SER A 314 -0.80 15.41 12.51
N GLU A 315 -1.13 14.79 13.63
CA GLU A 315 -1.74 15.46 14.79
C GLU A 315 -0.78 16.44 15.46
N ASP A 316 0.48 16.06 15.65
CA ASP A 316 1.52 16.94 16.18
C ASP A 316 1.76 18.16 15.27
N ALA A 317 1.54 18.00 13.96
CA ALA A 317 1.58 19.09 12.99
C ALA A 317 0.28 19.93 12.93
N GLY A 318 -0.74 19.61 13.74
CA GLY A 318 -2.03 20.29 13.76
C GLY A 318 -2.96 19.93 12.59
N LEU A 319 -2.80 18.73 12.01
CA LEU A 319 -3.51 18.25 10.81
C LEU A 319 -4.32 16.95 11.06
N PRO A 320 -5.19 16.87 12.10
CA PRO A 320 -5.83 15.61 12.50
C PRO A 320 -6.80 15.03 11.46
N VAL A 321 -7.40 15.88 10.62
CA VAL A 321 -8.39 15.47 9.59
C VAL A 321 -7.73 15.13 8.25
N CYS A 322 -6.46 15.54 8.05
CA CYS A 322 -5.73 15.35 6.80
C CYS A 322 -6.44 15.95 5.57
N GLU A 323 -6.99 17.16 5.69
CA GLU A 323 -7.59 17.85 4.54
C GLU A 323 -6.52 18.26 3.52
N PHE A 324 -6.69 17.81 2.28
CA PHE A 324 -5.81 18.18 1.18
C PHE A 324 -5.94 19.66 0.83
N ARG A 325 -4.79 20.36 0.90
CA ARG A 325 -4.68 21.80 0.65
C ARG A 325 -4.96 22.19 -0.81
N TYR A 326 -4.57 21.33 -1.75
CA TYR A 326 -4.66 21.61 -3.19
C TYR A 326 -5.74 20.75 -3.81
N ARG A 327 -6.83 21.38 -4.24
CA ARG A 327 -7.94 20.69 -4.92
C ARG A 327 -7.69 20.72 -6.42
N GLN A 328 -7.81 19.56 -7.06
CA GLN A 328 -7.79 19.40 -8.51
C GLN A 328 -9.17 18.95 -8.97
N THR A 329 -9.63 19.47 -10.11
CA THR A 329 -11.00 19.20 -10.63
C THR A 329 -11.03 18.15 -11.74
N ASP A 330 -9.87 17.72 -12.23
CA ASP A 330 -9.67 16.88 -13.41
C ASP A 330 -9.14 15.47 -13.09
N THR A 331 -8.87 15.18 -11.82
CA THR A 331 -8.31 13.88 -11.37
C THR A 331 -9.38 12.83 -11.05
N LYS A 332 -10.66 13.19 -11.11
CA LYS A 332 -11.79 12.32 -10.79
C LYS A 332 -12.91 12.45 -11.81
N ARG A 333 -13.40 11.32 -12.30
CA ARG A 333 -14.59 11.21 -13.13
C ARG A 333 -15.87 11.46 -12.35
N ASP A 334 -16.85 12.02 -13.04
CA ASP A 334 -18.20 12.12 -12.54
C ASP A 334 -18.89 10.75 -12.52
N ILE A 335 -19.79 10.59 -11.54
CA ILE A 335 -20.56 9.35 -11.34
C ILE A 335 -21.64 9.27 -12.41
#